data_AF-A0A840YNZ2-F1
#
_entry.id   AF-A0A840YNZ2-F1
#
_cell.length_a   1.000
_cell.length_b   1.000
_cell.length_c   1.000
_cell.angle_alpha   90.00
_cell.angle_beta   90.00
_cell.angle_gamma   90.00
#
_symmetry.space_group_name_H-M   'P 1'
#
loop_
_entity.id
_entity.type
_entity.pdbx_description
1 polymer ?
#
loop_
_entity_poly.entity_id
_entity_poly.type
_entity_poly.pdbx_seq_one_letter_code
_entity_poly.pdbx_strand_id
1 'polypeptide(L)'
;MIQANLKQRLPRFAIALGGASSADITREGVNKATGLQKLAAHTGITTADMIFIGDAIFPGGNDYPPFEAGIDCVKVETIDDTRSAIDTIVICLKG
;
A
#
# COMPACT_ATOMS: atom_id res chain seq x y z
N MET A 1 -16.15 -17.28 0.74
CA MET A 1 -17.59 -17.22 0.42
C MET A 1 -18.12 -15.77 0.41
N ILE A 2 -17.89 -14.98 1.47
CA ILE A 2 -18.41 -13.60 1.59
C ILE A 2 -17.86 -12.65 0.50
N GLN A 3 -16.55 -12.62 0.26
CA GLN A 3 -15.96 -11.71 -0.74
C GLN A 3 -16.50 -11.93 -2.15
N ALA A 4 -16.65 -13.18 -2.58
CA ALA A 4 -17.19 -13.52 -3.89
C ALA A 4 -18.65 -13.04 -4.04
N ASN A 5 -19.47 -13.23 -3.00
CA ASN A 5 -20.84 -12.75 -2.98
C ASN A 5 -20.91 -11.21 -3.04
N LEU A 6 -20.06 -10.53 -2.28
CA LEU A 6 -19.97 -9.07 -2.32
C LEU A 6 -19.53 -8.57 -3.70
N LYS A 7 -18.54 -9.21 -4.34
CA LYS A 7 -18.09 -8.85 -5.70
C LYS A 7 -19.20 -8.95 -6.74
N GLN A 8 -20.08 -9.95 -6.63
CA GLN A 8 -21.24 -10.09 -7.51
C GLN A 8 -22.28 -8.99 -7.28
N ARG A 9 -22.52 -8.61 -6.01
CA ARG A 9 -23.56 -7.64 -5.64
C ARG A 9 -23.12 -6.19 -5.80
N LEU A 10 -21.82 -5.93 -5.72
CA LEU A 10 -21.21 -4.60 -5.77
C LEU A 10 -20.16 -4.53 -6.88
N PRO A 11 -20.53 -4.74 -8.16
CA PRO A 11 -19.57 -4.89 -9.25
C PRO A 11 -18.76 -3.63 -9.56
N ARG A 12 -19.13 -2.47 -8.97
CA ARG A 12 -18.46 -1.18 -9.15
C ARG A 12 -17.57 -0.76 -7.97
N PHE A 13 -17.32 -1.69 -7.05
CA PHE A 13 -16.54 -1.46 -5.84
C PHE A 13 -15.37 -2.44 -5.77
N ALA A 14 -14.22 -1.95 -5.31
CA ALA A 14 -13.12 -2.80 -4.92
C ALA A 14 -13.42 -3.35 -3.52
N ILE A 15 -13.20 -4.66 -3.34
CA ILE A 15 -13.47 -5.37 -2.09
C ILE A 15 -12.20 -6.10 -1.67
N ALA A 16 -11.59 -5.62 -0.60
CA ALA A 16 -10.45 -6.25 0.07
C ALA A 16 -10.92 -6.87 1.39
N LEU A 17 -10.47 -8.08 1.71
CA LEU A 17 -10.68 -8.64 3.03
C LEU A 17 -9.54 -8.16 3.95
N GLY A 18 -9.90 -7.59 5.10
CA GLY A 18 -8.98 -7.10 6.11
C GLY A 18 -8.85 -8.10 7.25
N GLY A 19 -7.65 -8.64 7.46
CA GLY A 19 -7.38 -9.60 8.53
C GLY A 19 -8.36 -10.79 8.54
N ALA A 20 -8.76 -11.22 9.73
CA ALA A 20 -9.68 -12.35 9.91
C ALA A 20 -11.17 -11.94 10.02
N SER A 21 -11.47 -10.66 10.26
CA SER A 21 -12.79 -10.23 10.74
C SER A 21 -13.39 -9.00 10.05
N SER A 22 -12.70 -8.36 9.10
CA SER A 22 -13.21 -7.15 8.42
C SER A 22 -13.11 -7.24 6.90
N ALA A 23 -13.81 -6.33 6.23
CA ALA A 23 -13.73 -6.14 4.78
C ALA A 23 -13.83 -4.65 4.44
N ASP A 24 -12.94 -4.19 3.58
CA ASP A 24 -12.94 -2.83 3.06
C ASP A 24 -13.65 -2.81 1.70
N ILE A 25 -14.61 -1.89 1.56
CA ILE A 25 -15.36 -1.66 0.32
C ILE A 25 -15.09 -0.23 -0.13
N THR A 26 -14.33 -0.08 -1.21
CA THR A 26 -13.94 1.23 -1.76
C THR A 26 -14.43 1.39 -3.19
N ARG A 27 -14.52 2.64 -3.66
CA ARG A 27 -14.81 2.90 -5.09
C ARG A 27 -13.69 2.31 -5.94
N GLU A 28 -14.03 1.85 -7.13
CA GLU A 28 -13.02 1.45 -8.13
C GLU A 28 -11.94 2.53 -8.30
N GLY A 29 -10.69 2.06 -8.40
CA GLY A 29 -9.51 2.92 -8.49
C GLY A 29 -9.00 3.46 -7.16
N VAL A 30 -9.74 3.38 -6.04
CA VAL A 30 -9.22 3.82 -4.74
C VAL A 30 -8.33 2.74 -4.14
N ASN A 31 -7.02 2.99 -4.15
CA ASN A 31 -5.98 2.12 -3.60
C ASN A 31 -4.83 2.94 -2.98
N LYS A 32 -3.80 2.27 -2.44
CA LYS A 32 -2.66 2.95 -1.82
C LYS A 32 -1.88 3.86 -2.78
N ALA A 33 -1.76 3.51 -4.06
CA ALA A 33 -1.14 4.39 -5.05
C ALA A 33 -1.91 5.71 -5.22
N THR A 34 -3.23 5.66 -5.35
CA THR A 34 -4.04 6.89 -5.39
C THR A 34 -3.99 7.69 -4.09
N GLY A 35 -3.81 7.01 -2.95
CA GLY A 35 -3.55 7.64 -1.66
C GLY A 35 -2.24 8.44 -1.66
N LEU A 36 -1.15 7.84 -2.15
CA LEU A 36 0.16 8.49 -2.25
C LEU A 36 0.14 9.68 -3.24
N GLN A 37 -0.57 9.55 -4.36
CA GLN A 37 -0.75 10.68 -5.30
C GLN A 37 -1.48 11.86 -4.65
N LYS A 38 -2.53 11.59 -3.85
CA LYS A 38 -3.21 12.63 -3.08
C LYS A 38 -2.30 13.22 -2.00
N LEU A 39 -1.54 12.37 -1.29
CA LEU A 39 -0.58 12.82 -0.29
C LEU A 39 0.43 13.77 -0.91
N ALA A 40 0.99 13.43 -2.07
CA ALA A 40 1.92 14.28 -2.82
C ALA A 40 1.31 15.64 -3.17
N ALA A 41 0.05 15.67 -3.65
CA ALA A 41 -0.65 16.91 -3.95
C ALA A 41 -0.88 17.78 -2.69
N HIS A 42 -1.08 17.17 -1.53
CA HIS A 42 -1.32 17.88 -0.26
C HIS A 42 -0.05 18.38 0.41
N THR A 43 1.07 17.64 0.32
CA THR A 43 2.33 17.98 1.00
C THR A 43 3.31 18.74 0.11
N GLY A 44 3.16 18.65 -1.21
CA GLY A 44 4.15 19.12 -2.18
C GLY A 44 5.37 18.20 -2.32
N ILE A 45 5.42 17.08 -1.60
CA ILE A 45 6.48 16.07 -1.73
C ILE A 45 6.12 15.17 -2.90
N THR A 46 6.99 15.04 -3.90
CA THR A 46 6.68 14.21 -5.07
C THR A 46 6.73 12.74 -4.71
N THR A 47 6.04 11.88 -5.45
CA THR A 47 6.14 10.42 -5.22
C THR A 47 7.54 9.87 -5.53
N ALA A 48 8.37 10.60 -6.28
CA ALA A 48 9.77 10.25 -6.51
C ALA A 48 10.66 10.50 -5.28
N ASP A 49 10.20 11.34 -4.35
CA ASP A 49 10.87 11.61 -3.07
C ASP A 49 10.27 10.78 -1.92
N MET A 50 9.47 9.75 -2.25
CA MET A 50 8.80 8.88 -1.27
C MET A 50 9.32 7.45 -1.39
N ILE A 51 9.51 6.82 -0.24
CA ILE A 51 9.72 5.37 -0.13
C ILE A 51 8.50 4.78 0.57
N PHE A 52 7.88 3.78 -0.05
CA PHE A 52 6.80 3.00 0.54
C PHE A 52 7.36 1.73 1.20
N ILE A 53 7.00 1.46 2.46
CA ILE A 53 7.42 0.26 3.19
C ILE A 53 6.16 -0.53 3.56
N GLY A 54 6.06 -1.80 3.16
CA GLY A 54 4.87 -2.60 3.38
C GLY A 54 5.10 -4.11 3.28
N ASP A 55 4.18 -4.90 3.84
CA ASP A 55 4.32 -6.34 3.97
C ASP A 55 3.64 -7.12 2.84
N ALA A 56 2.57 -6.57 2.26
CA ALA A 56 1.80 -7.22 1.21
C ALA A 56 2.22 -6.82 -0.22
N ILE A 57 3.52 -6.61 -0.46
CA ILE A 57 4.06 -6.20 -1.76
C ILE A 57 4.29 -7.44 -2.66
N PHE A 58 3.21 -7.92 -3.26
CA PHE A 58 3.20 -9.02 -4.22
C PHE A 58 1.93 -8.93 -5.10
N PRO A 59 1.88 -9.52 -6.31
CA PRO A 59 0.70 -9.48 -7.15
C PRO A 59 -0.59 -9.88 -6.42
N GLY A 60 -1.56 -8.95 -6.35
CA GLY A 60 -2.83 -9.13 -5.63
C GLY A 60 -2.83 -8.73 -4.15
N GLY A 61 -1.66 -8.41 -3.58
CA GLY A 61 -1.54 -7.82 -2.25
C GLY A 61 -1.98 -6.35 -2.21
N ASN A 62 -2.47 -5.88 -1.06
CA ASN A 62 -3.00 -4.52 -0.94
C ASN A 62 -1.90 -3.42 -0.89
N ASP A 63 -0.63 -3.80 -0.78
CA ASP A 63 0.55 -2.94 -0.85
C ASP A 63 1.26 -2.99 -2.21
N TYR A 64 0.76 -3.80 -3.15
CA TYR A 64 1.30 -3.87 -4.50
C TYR A 64 1.06 -2.63 -5.37
N PRO A 65 -0.07 -1.88 -5.25
CA PRO A 65 -0.33 -0.77 -6.15
C PRO A 65 0.75 0.34 -6.17
N PRO A 66 1.37 0.75 -5.05
CA PRO A 66 2.52 1.66 -5.07
C PRO A 66 3.69 1.18 -5.94
N PHE A 67 4.02 -0.12 -5.86
CA PHE A 67 5.06 -0.74 -6.68
C PHE A 67 4.72 -0.70 -8.17
N GLU A 68 3.47 -1.04 -8.55
CA GLU A 68 3.01 -0.94 -9.95
C GLU A 68 3.01 0.51 -10.47
N ALA A 69 2.82 1.49 -9.58
CA ALA A 69 2.86 2.90 -9.90
C ALA A 69 4.29 3.46 -10.04
N GLY A 70 5.32 2.62 -9.87
CA GLY A 70 6.73 3.03 -9.99
C GLY A 70 7.26 3.81 -8.79
N ILE A 71 6.62 3.70 -7.63
CA ILE A 71 7.10 4.29 -6.38
C ILE A 71 8.11 3.33 -5.76
N ASP A 72 9.23 3.85 -5.26
CA ASP A 72 10.23 3.03 -4.58
C ASP A 72 9.62 2.32 -3.37
N CYS A 73 9.80 1.00 -3.32
CA CYS A 73 9.13 0.13 -2.36
C CYS A 73 10.13 -0.78 -1.65
N VAL A 74 9.97 -0.92 -0.32
CA VAL A 74 10.69 -1.88 0.51
C VAL A 74 9.69 -2.89 1.06
N LYS A 75 9.82 -4.15 0.64
CA LYS A 75 9.01 -5.24 1.18
C LYS A 75 9.57 -5.67 2.54
N VAL A 76 8.70 -5.82 3.53
CA VAL A 76 9.01 -6.30 4.88
C VAL A 76 8.11 -7.49 5.23
N GLU A 77 8.45 -8.28 6.25
CA GLU A 77 7.58 -9.39 6.70
C GLU A 77 7.19 -9.23 8.17
N THR A 78 8.01 -8.52 8.93
CA THR A 78 7.85 -8.30 10.37
C THR A 78 8.02 -6.84 10.77
N ILE A 79 7.64 -6.54 12.01
CA ILE A 79 7.89 -5.24 12.63
C ILE A 79 9.40 -4.97 12.74
N ASP A 80 10.20 -6.00 13.01
CA ASP A 80 11.66 -5.87 13.11
C ASP A 80 12.31 -5.56 11.75
N ASP A 81 11.78 -6.10 10.65
CA ASP A 81 12.23 -5.74 9.29
C ASP A 81 11.92 -4.27 8.98
N THR A 82 10.74 -3.80 9.39
CA THR A 82 10.34 -2.39 9.23
C THR A 82 11.29 -1.47 9.98
N ARG A 83 11.63 -1.82 11.23
CA ARG A 83 12.60 -1.08 12.03
C ARG A 83 13.98 -1.06 11.36
N SER A 84 14.45 -2.22 10.92
CA SER A 84 15.76 -2.35 10.26
C SER A 84 15.84 -1.54 8.97
N ALA A 85 14.76 -1.50 8.18
CA ALA A 85 14.68 -0.66 6.98
C ALA A 85 14.80 0.84 7.30
N ILE A 86 14.05 1.31 8.31
CA ILE A 86 14.09 2.72 8.73
C ILE A 86 15.46 3.07 9.30
N ASP A 87 16.02 2.25 10.19
CA ASP A 87 17.34 2.47 10.79
C ASP A 87 18.43 2.54 9.72
N THR A 88 18.37 1.67 8.71
CA THR A 88 19.30 1.68 7.57
C THR A 88 19.22 3.00 6.78
N ILE A 89 18.01 3.45 6.44
CA ILE A 89 17.81 4.73 5.73
C ILE A 89 18.40 5.88 6.54
N VAL A 90 18.11 5.93 7.85
CA VAL A 90 18.61 6.99 8.74
C VAL A 90 20.14 6.97 8.86
N ILE A 91 20.75 5.79 8.93
CA ILE A 91 22.21 5.66 8.99
C ILE A 91 22.86 6.14 7.67
N CYS A 92 22.33 5.71 6.52
CA CYS A 92 22.85 6.09 5.21
C CYS A 92 22.72 7.60 4.94
N LEU A 93 21.68 8.27 5.46
CA LEU A 93 21.50 9.72 5.30
C LEU A 93 22.35 10.57 6.27
N LYS A 94 22.92 9.96 7.32
CA LYS A 94 23.81 10.64 8.27
C LYS A 94 25.28 10.66 7.83
N GLY A 95 25.65 9.84 6.84
CA GLY A 95 26.98 9.82 6.23
C GLY A 95 27.08 10.79 5.07
#